data_AF-A0A416FBE9-F1
#
_entry.id   AF-A0A416FBE9-F1
#
_cell.length_a   1.000
_cell.length_b   1.000
_cell.length_c   1.000
_cell.angle_alpha   90.00
_cell.angle_beta   90.00
_cell.angle_gamma   90.00
#
_symmetry.space_group_name_H-M   'P 1'
#
loop_
_entity.id
_entity.type
_entity.pdbx_description
1 polymer ?
#
loop_
_entity_poly.entity_id
_entity_poly.type
_entity_poly.pdbx_seq_one_letter_code
_entity_poly.pdbx_strand_id
1 'polypeptide(L)'
;MKKMKWKRLAAFVLAALLFAGAVPLTMPVQTYASEVAVYSDKIQRGKTGKSLTVSFTIQNQSGSDIKDAKIAFDTSGGEIWDEDEEDRQYGYSFPFEVTGKLNDTDHPKGIGTISDGKEKKVSLTGTVRRDLSEGYYKVPVVVMDKDGGWIGHEDLRVWITKSTSKDDDDDDTNKTYDFVLGEGQDAPRGVYPNVMNFSIGLRNNSPATVYNVKASMVLDADNTKFPFEINDANYDRMFDKIAVDETVQLDYSFAIRKESYTGYYPIAMKIYYSDSSTGEELKTYETSFFVHIVSKPTKDDYDEFNEHDRTKARLIIDGYSTDPETIIAGESFDLLLTVKNASSSVSASDILLTAESEKVSDSPVFTTESGSSSVAVNSLGAGASTQVRFRMASRAGVDQRSYGLTIKAKFDSPEFKNAEENMAVDIPVKQIPRLNTGTFEVTPDSINVGEESNIMFGINNTGKVTLYNVMAKFEADSIQTTDTYVGNIKSGETGNVDCMVTGATPTTDDGKVKVIISYEDENGEVSEVEKELTLFVSEPAPDMDEMDLDGMDDMPQEEPGPMQKYGKIVLIAVAIVAGAVAGCVVYKHRKRKKEQALLASEEELQDEDDKQADTREGK
;
A
#
# COMPACT_ATOMS: atom_id res chain seq x y z
N MET A 1 -10.54 -32.16 70.59
CA MET A 1 -9.86 -31.60 69.39
C MET A 1 -9.63 -32.68 68.34
N LYS A 2 -10.64 -33.02 67.52
CA LYS A 2 -10.49 -34.01 66.42
C LYS A 2 -11.66 -34.00 65.42
N LYS A 3 -12.12 -32.83 64.95
CA LYS A 3 -13.15 -32.75 63.88
C LYS A 3 -12.92 -31.67 62.82
N MET A 4 -11.87 -30.84 62.94
CA MET A 4 -11.61 -29.73 62.01
C MET A 4 -10.51 -29.99 60.96
N LYS A 5 -9.88 -31.18 60.95
CA LYS A 5 -8.84 -31.52 59.95
C LYS A 5 -9.38 -32.24 58.71
N TRP A 6 -10.55 -32.88 58.77
CA TRP A 6 -11.07 -33.66 57.64
C TRP A 6 -11.76 -32.83 56.56
N LYS A 7 -12.44 -31.73 56.89
CA LYS A 7 -13.06 -30.88 55.87
C LYS A 7 -12.04 -30.13 55.02
N ARG A 8 -10.90 -29.74 55.59
CA ARG A 8 -9.79 -29.13 54.83
C ARG A 8 -9.03 -30.16 53.99
N LEU A 9 -8.90 -31.40 54.47
CA LEU A 9 -8.31 -32.49 53.68
C LEU A 9 -9.23 -32.92 52.53
N ALA A 10 -10.54 -33.03 52.75
CA ALA A 10 -11.51 -33.35 51.72
C ALA A 10 -11.61 -32.24 50.66
N ALA A 11 -11.57 -30.97 51.07
CA ALA A 11 -11.52 -29.85 50.13
C ALA A 11 -10.20 -29.81 49.33
N PHE A 12 -9.07 -30.17 49.95
CA PHE A 12 -7.79 -30.29 49.23
C PHE A 12 -7.77 -31.46 48.25
N VAL A 13 -8.38 -32.60 48.60
CA VAL A 13 -8.49 -33.77 47.70
C VAL A 13 -9.50 -33.50 46.58
N LEU A 14 -10.58 -32.78 46.83
CA LEU A 14 -11.54 -32.38 45.78
C LEU A 14 -10.94 -31.33 44.83
N ALA A 15 -10.15 -30.37 45.35
CA ALA A 15 -9.41 -29.41 44.53
C ALA A 15 -8.28 -30.07 43.74
N ALA A 16 -7.59 -31.07 44.31
CA ALA A 16 -6.58 -31.84 43.60
C ALA A 16 -7.19 -32.76 42.52
N LEU A 17 -8.39 -33.30 42.74
CA LEU A 17 -9.12 -34.07 41.71
C LEU A 17 -9.74 -33.20 40.62
N LEU A 18 -10.13 -31.95 40.93
CA LEU A 18 -10.57 -30.98 39.91
C LEU A 18 -9.40 -30.39 39.10
N PHE A 19 -8.18 -30.35 39.65
CA PHE A 19 -6.96 -30.00 38.89
C PHE A 19 -6.28 -31.21 38.22
N ALA A 20 -6.60 -32.45 38.61
CA ALA A 20 -6.14 -33.66 37.92
C ALA A 20 -7.07 -34.10 36.77
N GLY A 21 -8.30 -33.60 36.72
CA GLY A 21 -9.30 -33.91 35.67
C GLY A 21 -9.34 -32.93 34.49
N ALA A 22 -8.47 -31.92 34.47
CA ALA A 22 -8.38 -30.92 33.40
C ALA A 22 -6.92 -30.70 32.95
N VAL A 23 -6.11 -31.74 32.99
CA VAL A 23 -4.98 -31.83 32.06
C VAL A 23 -5.65 -32.22 30.74
N PRO A 24 -5.72 -31.35 29.72
CA PRO A 24 -6.00 -31.87 28.39
C PRO A 24 -5.02 -33.02 28.20
N LEU A 25 -5.50 -34.21 27.84
CA LEU A 25 -4.64 -35.15 27.16
C LEU A 25 -4.18 -34.40 25.89
N THR A 26 -3.14 -33.58 26.03
CA THR A 26 -2.20 -33.34 24.97
C THR A 26 -1.64 -34.74 24.75
N MET A 27 -2.33 -35.51 23.91
CA MET A 27 -1.62 -36.39 23.01
C MET A 27 -0.48 -35.51 22.49
N PRO A 28 0.78 -35.95 22.58
CA PRO A 28 1.84 -35.23 21.93
C PRO A 28 1.42 -35.13 20.47
N VAL A 29 0.87 -33.98 20.09
CA VAL A 29 0.95 -33.53 18.72
C VAL A 29 2.44 -33.37 18.58
N GLN A 30 3.09 -34.39 18.02
CA GLN A 30 4.42 -34.22 17.47
C GLN A 30 4.26 -33.07 16.50
N THR A 31 4.60 -31.87 16.96
CA THR A 31 4.87 -30.74 16.10
C THR A 31 6.11 -31.16 15.34
N TYR A 32 5.92 -31.80 14.18
CA TYR A 32 6.98 -32.07 13.24
C TYR A 32 7.60 -30.71 12.94
N ALA A 33 8.84 -30.50 13.36
CA ALA A 33 9.61 -29.38 12.83
C ALA A 33 9.73 -29.69 11.33
N SER A 34 8.95 -28.99 10.50
CA SER A 34 8.95 -29.22 9.07
C SER A 34 10.35 -28.91 8.55
N GLU A 35 11.07 -29.93 8.11
CA GLU A 35 12.39 -29.81 7.49
C GLU A 35 12.30 -29.13 6.12
N VAL A 36 11.10 -29.10 5.53
CA VAL A 36 10.79 -28.40 4.29
C VAL A 36 9.58 -27.48 4.43
N ALA A 37 9.62 -26.33 3.78
CA ALA A 37 8.44 -25.49 3.60
C ALA A 37 7.71 -25.89 2.30
N VAL A 38 6.38 -25.95 2.35
CA VAL A 38 5.54 -26.30 1.21
C VAL A 38 4.56 -25.16 0.95
N TYR A 39 4.47 -24.68 -0.29
CA TYR A 39 3.54 -23.61 -0.65
C TYR A 39 3.15 -23.65 -2.12
N SER A 40 2.08 -22.94 -2.47
CA SER A 40 1.67 -22.73 -3.86
C SER A 40 1.43 -21.24 -4.12
N ASP A 41 2.02 -20.72 -5.19
CA ASP A 41 1.86 -19.32 -5.61
C ASP A 41 0.49 -19.04 -6.25
N LYS A 42 -0.26 -20.09 -6.63
CA LYS A 42 -1.56 -19.97 -7.31
C LYS A 42 -2.56 -20.99 -6.80
N ILE A 43 -3.81 -20.55 -6.66
CA ILE A 43 -4.95 -21.44 -6.38
C ILE A 43 -5.34 -22.15 -7.68
N GLN A 44 -5.26 -23.48 -7.68
CA GLN A 44 -5.64 -24.30 -8.84
C GLN A 44 -7.15 -24.42 -8.94
N ARG A 45 -7.69 -24.44 -10.18
CA ARG A 45 -9.13 -24.47 -10.44
C ARG A 45 -9.52 -25.77 -11.15
N GLY A 46 -10.51 -26.49 -10.60
CA GLY A 46 -11.03 -27.74 -11.15
C GLY A 46 -12.54 -27.76 -11.30
N LYS A 47 -13.07 -28.81 -11.92
CA LYS A 47 -14.50 -29.06 -12.08
C LYS A 47 -14.86 -30.41 -11.50
N THR A 48 -16.05 -30.54 -10.90
CA THR A 48 -16.52 -31.83 -10.37
C THR A 48 -16.57 -32.91 -11.45
N GLY A 49 -16.10 -34.12 -11.12
CA GLY A 49 -16.00 -35.26 -12.03
C GLY A 49 -14.88 -35.20 -13.07
N LYS A 50 -13.94 -34.25 -12.95
CA LYS A 50 -12.77 -34.10 -13.84
C LYS A 50 -11.46 -34.19 -13.04
N SER A 51 -10.37 -34.59 -13.70
CA SER A 51 -9.05 -34.60 -13.08
C SER A 51 -8.51 -33.18 -12.87
N LEU A 52 -7.87 -32.94 -11.74
CA LEU A 52 -7.19 -31.69 -11.40
C LEU A 52 -5.79 -32.00 -10.88
N THR A 53 -4.80 -31.30 -11.44
CA THR A 53 -3.41 -31.36 -11.01
C THR A 53 -3.12 -30.20 -10.05
N VAL A 54 -2.66 -30.54 -8.85
CA VAL A 54 -2.23 -29.60 -7.80
C VAL A 54 -0.72 -29.49 -7.86
N SER A 55 -0.24 -28.36 -8.38
CA SER A 55 1.18 -28.02 -8.44
C SER A 55 1.58 -27.17 -7.23
N PHE A 56 2.71 -27.49 -6.62
CA PHE A 56 3.24 -26.77 -5.45
C PHE A 56 4.78 -26.85 -5.41
N THR A 57 5.37 -25.98 -4.59
CA THR A 57 6.81 -25.85 -4.40
C THR A 57 7.20 -26.38 -3.03
N ILE A 58 8.31 -27.11 -2.97
CA ILE A 58 8.95 -27.57 -1.74
C ILE A 58 10.30 -26.87 -1.61
N GLN A 59 10.51 -26.15 -0.51
CA GLN A 59 11.79 -25.52 -0.18
C GLN A 59 12.47 -26.30 0.93
N ASN A 60 13.67 -26.81 0.68
CA ASN A 60 14.45 -27.51 1.69
C ASN A 60 15.11 -26.51 2.67
N GLN A 61 14.78 -26.63 3.95
CA GLN A 61 15.31 -25.80 5.04
C GLN A 61 15.99 -26.65 6.12
N SER A 62 16.28 -27.92 5.83
CA SER A 62 16.81 -28.89 6.78
C SER A 62 18.29 -28.71 7.12
N GLY A 63 19.03 -27.90 6.34
CA GLY A 63 20.49 -27.75 6.47
C GLY A 63 21.28 -28.91 5.86
N SER A 64 20.64 -29.79 5.09
CA SER A 64 21.27 -30.90 4.38
C SER A 64 20.47 -31.32 3.14
N ASP A 65 21.10 -32.04 2.21
CA ASP A 65 20.40 -32.56 1.02
C ASP A 65 19.43 -33.69 1.40
N ILE A 66 18.17 -33.56 0.98
CA ILE A 66 17.14 -34.60 1.18
C ILE A 66 17.12 -35.51 -0.05
N LYS A 67 17.54 -36.76 0.10
CA LYS A 67 17.59 -37.74 -1.00
C LYS A 67 16.33 -38.59 -1.05
N ASP A 68 15.92 -38.93 -2.27
CA ASP A 68 14.78 -39.83 -2.56
C ASP A 68 13.48 -39.42 -1.86
N ALA A 69 13.24 -38.10 -1.79
CA ALA A 69 12.01 -37.56 -1.23
C ALA A 69 10.78 -38.05 -2.00
N LYS A 70 9.64 -38.12 -1.31
CA LYS A 70 8.35 -38.54 -1.85
C LYS A 70 7.27 -37.53 -1.46
N ILE A 71 6.18 -37.51 -2.23
CA ILE A 71 5.01 -36.66 -1.95
C ILE A 71 3.73 -37.47 -2.07
N ALA A 72 2.72 -37.07 -1.30
CA ALA A 72 1.39 -37.67 -1.34
C ALA A 72 0.32 -36.68 -0.92
N PHE A 73 -0.93 -36.98 -1.30
CA PHE A 73 -2.09 -36.42 -0.63
C PHE A 73 -2.25 -37.08 0.73
N ASP A 74 -2.51 -36.29 1.76
CA ASP A 74 -2.85 -36.81 3.08
C ASP A 74 -4.36 -37.08 3.15
N THR A 75 -4.73 -38.35 3.01
CA THR A 75 -6.12 -38.82 3.10
C THR A 75 -6.47 -39.30 4.52
N SER A 76 -5.56 -39.15 5.49
CA SER A 76 -5.71 -39.71 6.85
C SER A 76 -6.57 -38.85 7.79
N GLY A 77 -6.89 -37.61 7.39
CA GLY A 77 -7.70 -36.67 8.15
C GLY A 77 -9.21 -36.86 8.01
N GLY A 78 -9.79 -37.74 8.83
CA GLY A 78 -11.22 -37.78 9.14
C GLY A 78 -12.05 -38.73 8.27
N GLU A 79 -12.94 -39.48 8.92
CA GLU A 79 -13.81 -40.47 8.29
C GLU A 79 -14.62 -39.89 7.12
N ILE A 80 -14.44 -40.47 5.94
CA ILE A 80 -15.24 -40.17 4.74
C ILE A 80 -16.52 -41.01 4.84
N TRP A 81 -17.52 -40.60 5.63
CA TRP A 81 -18.85 -41.25 5.69
C TRP A 81 -19.97 -40.37 5.13
N ASP A 82 -21.03 -41.07 4.71
CA ASP A 82 -22.23 -40.61 4.00
C ASP A 82 -22.83 -39.30 4.54
N GLU A 83 -23.22 -38.44 3.59
CA GLU A 83 -23.81 -37.13 3.83
C GLU A 83 -25.24 -37.23 4.38
N ASP A 84 -25.42 -36.95 5.68
CA ASP A 84 -26.69 -36.43 6.19
C ASP A 84 -26.66 -34.89 6.19
N GLU A 85 -27.80 -34.26 5.87
CA GLU A 85 -27.92 -32.81 5.58
C GLU A 85 -27.53 -31.87 6.73
N GLU A 86 -27.35 -32.35 7.96
CA GLU A 86 -27.03 -31.55 9.14
C GLU A 86 -25.52 -31.35 9.40
N ASP A 87 -24.62 -32.17 8.83
CA ASP A 87 -23.17 -32.08 9.09
C ASP A 87 -22.39 -31.20 8.08
N ARG A 88 -23.05 -30.69 7.04
CA ARG A 88 -22.43 -29.86 5.98
C ARG A 88 -21.95 -28.48 6.44
N GLN A 89 -22.17 -28.10 7.70
CA GLN A 89 -21.84 -26.75 8.16
C GLN A 89 -20.38 -26.59 8.64
N TYR A 90 -19.66 -27.67 8.99
CA TYR A 90 -18.29 -27.57 9.54
C TYR A 90 -17.30 -28.71 9.15
N GLY A 91 -17.68 -29.64 8.26
CA GLY A 91 -16.84 -30.77 7.87
C GLY A 91 -15.75 -30.45 6.84
N TYR A 92 -14.54 -30.96 7.05
CA TYR A 92 -13.48 -31.01 6.04
C TYR A 92 -13.88 -32.03 4.95
N SER A 93 -13.94 -31.59 3.69
CA SER A 93 -14.23 -32.46 2.55
C SER A 93 -13.02 -32.51 1.61
N PHE A 94 -12.38 -33.66 1.56
CA PHE A 94 -11.27 -33.90 0.62
C PHE A 94 -11.81 -33.94 -0.82
N PRO A 95 -11.28 -33.11 -1.74
CA PRO A 95 -11.94 -32.88 -3.01
C PRO A 95 -11.73 -33.98 -4.05
N PHE A 96 -10.84 -34.95 -3.81
CA PHE A 96 -10.50 -35.99 -4.78
C PHE A 96 -11.07 -37.36 -4.43
N GLU A 97 -11.37 -38.16 -5.45
CA GLU A 97 -11.73 -39.57 -5.31
C GLU A 97 -10.53 -40.36 -4.79
N VAL A 98 -10.71 -41.03 -3.64
CA VAL A 98 -9.69 -41.91 -3.05
C VAL A 98 -9.78 -43.28 -3.73
N THR A 99 -9.02 -43.44 -4.81
CA THR A 99 -8.88 -44.69 -5.56
C THR A 99 -7.44 -45.17 -5.50
N GLY A 100 -7.17 -46.45 -5.79
CA GLY A 100 -5.80 -46.98 -5.82
C GLY A 100 -4.86 -46.36 -6.88
N LYS A 101 -5.33 -45.36 -7.64
CA LYS A 101 -4.52 -44.54 -8.57
C LYS A 101 -4.12 -43.19 -7.97
N LEU A 102 -4.70 -42.79 -6.85
CA LEU A 102 -4.36 -41.57 -6.15
C LEU A 102 -3.02 -41.77 -5.44
N ASN A 103 -2.10 -40.81 -5.58
CA ASN A 103 -0.87 -40.82 -4.81
C ASN A 103 -1.17 -40.38 -3.36
N ASP A 104 -1.56 -41.33 -2.53
CA ASP A 104 -1.79 -41.17 -1.09
C ASP A 104 -0.55 -41.62 -0.27
N THR A 105 -0.64 -41.56 1.05
CA THR A 105 0.47 -41.93 1.95
C THR A 105 0.87 -43.40 1.85
N ASP A 106 -0.02 -44.27 1.36
CA ASP A 106 0.26 -45.69 1.12
C ASP A 106 0.93 -45.90 -0.26
N HIS A 107 0.66 -45.03 -1.25
CA HIS A 107 1.22 -45.08 -2.61
C HIS A 107 1.89 -43.76 -3.02
N PRO A 108 2.94 -43.32 -2.30
CA PRO A 108 3.52 -42.00 -2.50
C PRO A 108 4.33 -41.88 -3.79
N LYS A 109 4.32 -40.69 -4.38
CA LYS A 109 5.06 -40.37 -5.62
C LYS A 109 6.49 -39.97 -5.29
N GLY A 110 7.46 -40.72 -5.80
CA GLY A 110 8.88 -40.36 -5.71
C GLY A 110 9.21 -39.10 -6.50
N ILE A 111 9.95 -38.18 -5.89
CA ILE A 111 10.41 -36.94 -6.52
C ILE A 111 11.93 -36.81 -6.57
N GLY A 112 12.70 -37.70 -5.94
CA GLY A 112 14.16 -37.69 -5.97
C GLY A 112 14.78 -36.66 -5.01
N THR A 113 16.00 -36.19 -5.29
CA THR A 113 16.75 -35.33 -4.35
C THR A 113 16.28 -33.87 -4.35
N ILE A 114 16.23 -33.25 -3.17
CA ILE A 114 16.03 -31.80 -2.95
C ILE A 114 17.27 -31.28 -2.22
N SER A 115 18.10 -30.49 -2.91
CA SER A 115 19.32 -29.94 -2.32
C SER A 115 19.04 -28.91 -1.22
N ASP A 116 19.95 -28.77 -0.27
CA ASP A 116 19.83 -27.81 0.82
C ASP A 116 19.66 -26.36 0.30
N GLY A 117 18.73 -25.62 0.92
CA GLY A 117 18.38 -24.24 0.54
C GLY A 117 17.80 -24.06 -0.86
N LYS A 118 17.45 -25.15 -1.58
CA LYS A 118 16.86 -25.10 -2.92
C LYS A 118 15.37 -25.43 -2.91
N GLU A 119 14.69 -24.90 -3.93
CA GLU A 119 13.29 -25.15 -4.21
C GLU A 119 13.12 -26.22 -5.29
N LYS A 120 12.03 -26.98 -5.19
CA LYS A 120 11.64 -27.97 -6.19
C LYS A 120 10.14 -27.91 -6.43
N LYS A 121 9.76 -27.71 -7.70
CA LYS A 121 8.37 -27.72 -8.15
C LYS A 121 7.92 -29.15 -8.42
N VAL A 122 6.76 -29.50 -7.89
CA VAL A 122 6.19 -30.84 -7.98
C VAL A 122 4.68 -30.76 -8.17
N SER A 123 4.06 -31.90 -8.49
CA SER A 123 2.61 -31.97 -8.66
C SER A 123 2.03 -33.34 -8.32
N LEU A 124 0.78 -33.30 -7.84
CA LEU A 124 -0.08 -34.44 -7.58
C LEU A 124 -1.39 -34.27 -8.34
N THR A 125 -1.98 -35.35 -8.84
CA THR A 125 -3.21 -35.30 -9.63
C THR A 125 -4.27 -36.20 -9.02
N GLY A 126 -5.50 -35.71 -8.91
CA GLY A 126 -6.65 -36.47 -8.44
C GLY A 126 -7.90 -36.16 -9.24
N THR A 127 -8.85 -37.10 -9.30
CA THR A 127 -10.16 -36.88 -9.91
C THR A 127 -11.08 -36.18 -8.91
N VAL A 128 -11.60 -35.02 -9.25
CA VAL A 128 -12.48 -34.25 -8.35
C VAL A 128 -13.81 -34.97 -8.19
N ARG A 129 -14.26 -35.19 -6.95
CA ARG A 129 -15.53 -35.89 -6.70
C ARG A 129 -16.73 -35.15 -7.30
N ARG A 130 -17.74 -35.89 -7.75
CA ARG A 130 -18.91 -35.35 -8.46
C ARG A 130 -19.95 -34.68 -7.55
N ASP A 131 -19.98 -35.06 -6.28
CA ASP A 131 -20.92 -34.63 -5.25
C ASP A 131 -20.62 -33.25 -4.65
N LEU A 132 -19.41 -32.75 -4.85
CA LEU A 132 -18.98 -31.46 -4.31
C LEU A 132 -19.83 -30.28 -4.81
N SER A 133 -20.08 -29.33 -3.91
CA SER A 133 -20.61 -28.01 -4.24
C SER A 133 -19.52 -27.10 -4.80
N GLU A 134 -19.89 -26.02 -5.48
CA GLU A 134 -18.92 -25.03 -5.94
C GLU A 134 -18.31 -24.28 -4.73
N GLY A 135 -16.98 -24.18 -4.69
CA GLY A 135 -16.31 -23.54 -3.55
C GLY A 135 -14.80 -23.81 -3.45
N TYR A 136 -14.19 -23.28 -2.39
CA TYR A 136 -12.79 -23.56 -2.05
C TYR A 136 -12.70 -24.82 -1.20
N TYR A 137 -11.79 -25.73 -1.58
CA TYR A 137 -11.51 -26.97 -0.86
C TYR A 137 -10.05 -27.01 -0.42
N LYS A 138 -9.83 -27.62 0.75
CA LYS A 138 -8.49 -27.89 1.28
C LYS A 138 -7.92 -29.17 0.70
N VAL A 139 -6.63 -29.15 0.39
CA VAL A 139 -5.88 -30.28 -0.15
C VAL A 139 -4.60 -30.43 0.68
N PRO A 140 -4.62 -31.25 1.73
CA PRO A 140 -3.44 -31.51 2.52
C PRO A 140 -2.47 -32.37 1.70
N VAL A 141 -1.23 -31.92 1.64
CA VAL A 141 -0.13 -32.62 1.00
C VAL A 141 0.97 -32.86 2.00
N VAL A 142 1.65 -34.00 1.86
CA VAL A 142 2.79 -34.37 2.71
C VAL A 142 4.02 -34.60 1.85
N VAL A 143 5.16 -34.22 2.42
CA VAL A 143 6.50 -34.52 1.91
C VAL A 143 7.13 -35.52 2.87
N MET A 144 7.66 -36.60 2.32
CA MET A 144 8.25 -37.71 3.07
C MET A 144 9.70 -37.92 2.67
N ASP A 145 10.51 -38.35 3.63
CA ASP A 145 11.85 -38.85 3.39
C ASP A 145 11.83 -40.24 2.70
N LYS A 146 13.02 -40.77 2.42
CA LYS A 146 13.19 -42.08 1.78
C LYS A 146 12.53 -43.23 2.56
N ASP A 147 12.50 -43.12 3.89
CA ASP A 147 12.02 -44.13 4.83
C ASP A 147 10.51 -43.97 5.12
N GLY A 148 9.88 -42.93 4.58
CA GLY A 148 8.45 -42.64 4.75
C GLY A 148 8.14 -41.71 5.94
N GLY A 149 9.17 -41.18 6.61
CA GLY A 149 9.02 -40.19 7.67
C GLY A 149 8.52 -38.85 7.11
N TRP A 150 7.57 -38.22 7.79
CA TRP A 150 7.02 -36.94 7.36
C TRP A 150 7.99 -35.81 7.70
N ILE A 151 8.41 -35.08 6.65
CA ILE A 151 9.38 -33.99 6.72
C ILE A 151 8.75 -32.64 6.32
N GLY A 152 7.54 -32.65 5.77
CA GLY A 152 6.73 -31.45 5.50
C GLY A 152 5.26 -31.77 5.32
N HIS A 153 4.38 -30.84 5.66
CA HIS A 153 2.93 -30.96 5.54
C HIS A 153 2.30 -29.57 5.33
N GLU A 154 1.36 -29.44 4.41
CA GLU A 154 0.65 -28.17 4.16
C GLU A 154 -0.76 -28.37 3.61
N ASP A 155 -1.68 -27.49 4.02
CA ASP A 155 -3.07 -27.41 3.57
C ASP A 155 -3.18 -26.49 2.33
N LEU A 156 -2.95 -27.04 1.14
CA LEU A 156 -3.14 -26.28 -0.10
C LEU A 156 -4.62 -26.00 -0.37
N ARG A 157 -4.90 -25.00 -1.22
CA ARG A 157 -6.28 -24.63 -1.60
C ARG A 157 -6.52 -24.79 -3.09
N VAL A 158 -7.70 -25.32 -3.42
CA VAL A 158 -8.22 -25.40 -4.80
C VAL A 158 -9.62 -24.80 -4.87
N TRP A 159 -10.00 -24.30 -6.04
CA TRP A 159 -11.36 -23.84 -6.33
C TRP A 159 -12.06 -24.83 -7.26
N ILE A 160 -13.21 -25.35 -6.85
CA ILE A 160 -13.98 -26.34 -7.61
C ILE A 160 -15.28 -25.71 -8.09
N THR A 161 -15.62 -25.88 -9.37
CA THR A 161 -16.93 -25.52 -9.94
C THR A 161 -17.75 -26.74 -10.34
N LYS A 162 -19.07 -26.60 -10.34
CA LYS A 162 -19.99 -27.70 -10.67
C LYS A 162 -20.10 -27.87 -12.19
N SER A 163 -19.97 -29.10 -12.68
CA SER A 163 -20.20 -29.41 -14.10
C SER A 163 -21.69 -29.28 -14.46
N THR A 164 -22.03 -28.60 -15.56
CA THR A 164 -23.42 -28.21 -15.92
C THR A 164 -24.07 -29.02 -17.04
N SER A 165 -23.45 -30.08 -17.56
CA SER A 165 -23.95 -30.78 -18.77
C SER A 165 -24.66 -32.11 -18.44
N LYS A 166 -25.93 -32.23 -18.88
CA LYS A 166 -26.56 -33.50 -19.26
C LYS A 166 -26.63 -33.48 -20.78
N ASP A 167 -25.64 -34.06 -21.45
CA ASP A 167 -25.69 -34.59 -22.82
C ASP A 167 -24.31 -35.17 -23.11
N ASP A 168 -24.31 -36.41 -23.60
CA ASP A 168 -23.15 -37.13 -24.11
C ASP A 168 -22.75 -36.48 -25.44
N ASP A 169 -21.63 -35.76 -25.44
CA ASP A 169 -20.76 -35.55 -26.61
C ASP A 169 -19.37 -35.14 -26.08
N ASP A 170 -18.58 -36.20 -25.90
CA ASP A 170 -17.13 -36.39 -25.86
C ASP A 170 -16.19 -35.17 -25.90
N ASP A 171 -15.48 -34.98 -24.78
CA ASP A 171 -14.01 -35.08 -24.81
C ASP A 171 -13.55 -35.71 -23.47
N ASP A 172 -12.89 -36.86 -23.56
CA ASP A 172 -13.24 -38.11 -22.87
C ASP A 172 -13.12 -38.24 -21.35
N THR A 173 -14.11 -38.95 -20.82
CA THR A 173 -14.04 -40.00 -19.79
C THR A 173 -13.95 -41.37 -20.52
N ASN A 174 -13.17 -42.34 -20.02
CA ASN A 174 -12.75 -43.64 -20.62
C ASN A 174 -11.36 -43.57 -21.26
N LYS A 175 -10.58 -44.65 -21.17
CA LYS A 175 -9.39 -44.79 -22.03
C LYS A 175 -9.89 -44.91 -23.48
N THR A 176 -10.04 -43.80 -24.18
CA THR A 176 -10.04 -43.77 -25.63
C THR A 176 -8.67 -44.21 -26.14
N TYR A 177 -8.61 -44.57 -27.42
CA TYR A 177 -7.34 -44.89 -28.06
C TYR A 177 -6.41 -43.67 -27.99
N ASP A 178 -5.31 -43.83 -27.27
CA ASP A 178 -4.41 -42.77 -26.80
C ASP A 178 -2.95 -43.15 -27.08
N PHE A 179 -2.14 -42.15 -27.40
CA PHE A 179 -0.74 -42.32 -27.75
C PHE A 179 0.13 -41.34 -26.97
N VAL A 180 1.20 -41.85 -26.38
CA VAL A 180 2.17 -41.03 -25.63
C VAL A 180 3.44 -40.89 -26.45
N LEU A 181 3.89 -39.66 -26.66
CA LEU A 181 5.15 -39.36 -27.32
C LEU A 181 6.24 -38.95 -26.34
N GLY A 182 7.45 -39.46 -26.55
CA GLY A 182 8.66 -38.97 -25.89
C GLY A 182 8.68 -39.17 -24.37
N GLU A 183 7.92 -40.12 -23.84
CA GLU A 183 7.84 -40.36 -22.41
C GLU A 183 9.23 -40.68 -21.83
N GLY A 184 9.66 -39.86 -20.86
CA GLY A 184 10.98 -40.00 -20.23
C GLY A 184 12.17 -39.66 -21.15
N GLN A 185 11.93 -39.06 -22.32
CA GLN A 185 12.98 -38.60 -23.23
C GLN A 185 13.19 -37.08 -23.10
N ASP A 186 14.45 -36.65 -23.14
CA ASP A 186 14.78 -35.24 -23.28
C ASP A 186 14.31 -34.72 -24.66
N ALA A 187 13.92 -33.44 -24.71
CA ALA A 187 13.55 -32.79 -25.97
C ALA A 187 14.73 -32.87 -26.96
N PRO A 188 14.53 -33.38 -28.19
CA PRO A 188 15.59 -33.45 -29.19
C PRO A 188 16.26 -32.10 -29.42
N ARG A 189 17.59 -32.07 -29.38
CA ARG A 189 18.38 -30.84 -29.49
C ARG A 189 19.22 -30.83 -30.78
N GLY A 190 19.14 -29.71 -31.51
CA GLY A 190 19.90 -29.50 -32.74
C GLY A 190 20.58 -28.13 -32.77
N VAL A 191 21.71 -28.05 -33.46
CA VAL A 191 22.51 -26.82 -33.60
C VAL A 191 22.76 -26.55 -35.08
N TYR A 192 22.31 -25.41 -35.59
CA TYR A 192 22.60 -25.00 -36.97
C TYR A 192 24.12 -24.80 -37.16
N PRO A 193 24.72 -25.21 -38.29
CA PRO A 193 24.13 -25.77 -39.51
C PRO A 193 24.05 -27.30 -39.55
N ASN A 194 24.22 -27.99 -38.41
CA ASN A 194 24.28 -29.44 -38.39
C ASN A 194 22.89 -30.07 -38.63
N VAL A 195 22.89 -31.24 -39.27
CA VAL A 195 21.70 -32.08 -39.37
C VAL A 195 21.36 -32.63 -38.00
N MET A 196 20.09 -32.50 -37.61
CA MET A 196 19.55 -33.02 -36.36
C MET A 196 18.97 -34.42 -36.60
N ASN A 197 19.65 -35.43 -36.07
CA ASN A 197 19.15 -36.81 -36.04
C ASN A 197 18.56 -37.08 -34.66
N PHE A 198 17.31 -37.53 -34.60
CA PHE A 198 16.67 -37.88 -33.34
C PHE A 198 15.67 -39.01 -33.51
N SER A 199 15.41 -39.69 -32.40
CA SER A 199 14.42 -40.75 -32.31
C SER A 199 13.45 -40.39 -31.18
N ILE A 200 12.16 -40.45 -31.46
CA ILE A 200 11.12 -40.23 -30.44
C ILE A 200 10.27 -41.48 -30.26
N GLY A 201 10.08 -41.88 -29.01
CA GLY A 201 9.25 -43.03 -28.67
C GLY A 201 7.77 -42.70 -28.84
N LEU A 202 7.02 -43.59 -29.50
CA LEU A 202 5.57 -43.58 -29.59
C LEU A 202 5.03 -44.80 -28.84
N ARG A 203 4.43 -44.58 -27.67
CA ARG A 203 3.78 -45.64 -26.89
C ARG A 203 2.29 -45.67 -27.17
N ASN A 204 1.77 -46.86 -27.45
CA ASN A 204 0.32 -47.09 -27.48
C ASN A 204 -0.21 -47.20 -26.04
N ASN A 205 -0.90 -46.17 -25.55
CA ASN A 205 -1.54 -46.14 -24.22
C ASN A 205 -3.04 -46.52 -24.26
N SER A 206 -3.52 -46.92 -25.45
CA SER A 206 -4.90 -47.35 -25.70
C SER A 206 -5.25 -48.64 -24.94
N PRO A 207 -6.54 -48.95 -24.74
CA PRO A 207 -6.96 -50.20 -24.07
C PRO A 207 -6.76 -51.47 -24.93
N ALA A 208 -6.37 -51.33 -26.20
CA ALA A 208 -6.18 -52.45 -27.13
C ALA A 208 -5.03 -52.19 -28.12
N THR A 209 -4.55 -53.27 -28.75
CA THR A 209 -3.59 -53.23 -29.87
C THR A 209 -4.18 -52.43 -31.02
N VAL A 210 -3.40 -51.49 -31.57
CA VAL A 210 -3.75 -50.73 -32.76
C VAL A 210 -3.03 -51.28 -33.99
N TYR A 211 -3.67 -51.15 -35.15
CA TYR A 211 -3.20 -51.70 -36.44
C TYR A 211 -3.04 -50.59 -37.48
N ASN A 212 -2.23 -50.83 -38.51
CA ASN A 212 -1.99 -49.91 -39.63
C ASN A 212 -1.66 -48.48 -39.16
N VAL A 213 -0.73 -48.37 -38.21
CA VAL A 213 -0.38 -47.10 -37.59
C VAL A 213 0.52 -46.31 -38.53
N LYS A 214 0.12 -45.08 -38.86
CA LYS A 214 0.91 -44.13 -39.64
C LYS A 214 1.12 -42.85 -38.86
N ALA A 215 2.34 -42.59 -38.43
CA ALA A 215 2.75 -41.34 -37.81
C ALA A 215 3.18 -40.35 -38.88
N SER A 216 2.49 -39.21 -38.98
CA SER A 216 2.72 -38.17 -39.98
C SER A 216 2.99 -36.83 -39.32
N MET A 217 4.17 -36.27 -39.55
CA MET A 217 4.56 -34.97 -38.98
C MET A 217 3.88 -33.83 -39.74
N VAL A 218 3.30 -32.88 -39.01
CA VAL A 218 2.69 -31.69 -39.62
C VAL A 218 3.80 -30.69 -39.94
N LEU A 219 4.06 -30.52 -41.23
CA LEU A 219 5.09 -29.61 -41.74
C LEU A 219 4.51 -28.19 -41.89
N ASP A 220 5.30 -27.17 -41.57
CA ASP A 220 4.94 -25.76 -41.77
C ASP A 220 6.01 -25.02 -42.62
N ALA A 221 5.55 -24.15 -43.53
CA ALA A 221 6.42 -23.30 -44.32
C ALA A 221 6.97 -22.12 -43.50
N ASP A 222 6.33 -21.76 -42.38
CA ASP A 222 6.76 -20.71 -41.47
C ASP A 222 7.92 -21.19 -40.57
N ASN A 223 9.08 -20.53 -40.67
CA ASN A 223 10.28 -20.82 -39.88
C ASN A 223 10.14 -20.49 -38.39
N THR A 224 9.11 -19.75 -37.99
CA THR A 224 8.79 -19.48 -36.58
C THR A 224 7.98 -20.61 -35.95
N LYS A 225 7.35 -21.47 -36.76
CA LYS A 225 6.54 -22.61 -36.32
C LYS A 225 7.23 -23.96 -36.55
N PHE A 226 7.97 -24.08 -37.64
CA PHE A 226 8.67 -25.31 -38.01
C PHE A 226 10.12 -25.00 -38.42
N PRO A 227 11.11 -25.35 -37.58
CA PRO A 227 12.48 -24.88 -37.74
C PRO A 227 13.33 -25.70 -38.72
N PHE A 228 12.75 -26.69 -39.40
CA PHE A 228 13.48 -27.63 -40.26
C PHE A 228 13.22 -27.41 -41.76
N GLU A 229 14.25 -27.64 -42.56
CA GLU A 229 14.15 -27.72 -44.01
C GLU A 229 13.31 -28.94 -44.40
N ILE A 230 12.44 -28.76 -45.40
CA ILE A 230 11.58 -29.82 -45.93
C ILE A 230 12.24 -30.36 -47.20
N ASN A 231 13.14 -31.33 -47.04
CA ASN A 231 13.97 -31.85 -48.13
C ASN A 231 13.53 -33.22 -48.65
N ASP A 232 12.84 -34.02 -47.83
CA ASP A 232 12.29 -35.31 -48.22
C ASP A 232 10.83 -35.19 -48.70
N ALA A 233 10.47 -36.07 -49.63
CA ALA A 233 9.11 -36.15 -50.17
C ALA A 233 8.11 -36.78 -49.18
N ASN A 234 8.59 -37.53 -48.18
CA ASN A 234 7.73 -38.22 -47.20
C ASN A 234 8.47 -38.46 -45.87
N TYR A 235 7.86 -37.99 -44.78
CA TYR A 235 8.35 -38.21 -43.40
C TYR A 235 7.49 -39.19 -42.61
N ASP A 236 6.49 -39.82 -43.24
CA ASP A 236 5.61 -40.75 -42.55
C ASP A 236 6.40 -41.97 -42.04
N ARG A 237 5.99 -42.49 -40.89
CA ARG A 237 6.47 -43.77 -40.33
C ARG A 237 5.28 -44.70 -40.16
N MET A 238 5.41 -45.92 -40.65
CA MET A 238 4.33 -46.90 -40.68
C MET A 238 4.69 -48.12 -39.84
N PHE A 239 3.71 -48.63 -39.11
CA PHE A 239 3.81 -49.85 -38.31
C PHE A 239 2.56 -50.70 -38.53
N ASP A 240 2.76 -52.00 -38.76
CA ASP A 240 1.64 -52.92 -39.01
C ASP A 240 0.72 -53.03 -37.78
N LYS A 241 1.31 -53.01 -36.58
CA LYS A 241 0.62 -52.99 -35.30
C LYS A 241 1.50 -52.43 -34.19
N ILE A 242 0.87 -51.92 -33.13
CA ILE A 242 1.53 -51.56 -31.87
C ILE A 242 0.67 -52.13 -30.74
N ALA A 243 1.21 -53.07 -29.97
CA ALA A 243 0.52 -53.70 -28.84
C ALA A 243 0.27 -52.69 -27.70
N VAL A 244 -0.61 -53.05 -26.76
CA VAL A 244 -0.87 -52.24 -25.55
C VAL A 244 0.44 -52.05 -24.79
N ASP A 245 0.72 -50.79 -24.43
CA ASP A 245 1.94 -50.33 -23.74
C ASP A 245 3.26 -50.56 -24.52
N GLU A 246 3.20 -51.07 -25.75
CA GLU A 246 4.37 -51.17 -26.62
C GLU A 246 4.80 -49.78 -27.09
N THR A 247 6.11 -49.53 -27.05
CA THR A 247 6.73 -48.30 -27.55
C THR A 247 7.55 -48.61 -28.80
N VAL A 248 7.20 -47.96 -29.90
CA VAL A 248 7.98 -47.99 -31.14
C VAL A 248 8.79 -46.71 -31.30
N GLN A 249 9.90 -46.76 -32.01
CA GLN A 249 10.78 -45.61 -32.22
C GLN A 249 10.51 -44.95 -33.57
N LEU A 250 10.36 -43.61 -33.56
CA LEU A 250 10.20 -42.79 -34.74
C LEU A 250 11.52 -42.06 -35.03
N ASP A 251 12.30 -42.59 -35.96
CA ASP A 251 13.60 -42.01 -36.34
C ASP A 251 13.44 -40.91 -37.40
N TYR A 252 13.99 -39.73 -37.13
CA TYR A 252 13.96 -38.55 -37.98
C TYR A 252 15.36 -37.93 -38.17
N SER A 253 15.55 -37.33 -39.35
CA SER A 253 16.76 -36.60 -39.73
C SER A 253 16.35 -35.32 -40.44
N PHE A 254 16.63 -34.17 -39.84
CA PHE A 254 16.24 -32.87 -40.38
C PHE A 254 17.41 -31.90 -40.45
N ALA A 255 17.54 -31.18 -41.57
CA ALA A 255 18.42 -30.01 -41.63
C ALA A 255 17.70 -28.81 -40.99
N ILE A 256 18.40 -28.05 -40.15
CA ILE A 256 17.84 -26.86 -39.48
C ILE A 256 17.88 -25.68 -40.45
N ARG A 257 16.78 -24.91 -40.53
CA ARG A 257 16.71 -23.71 -41.38
C ARG A 257 17.66 -22.64 -40.85
N LYS A 258 18.40 -22.00 -41.76
CA LYS A 258 19.30 -20.87 -41.43
C LYS A 258 18.57 -19.72 -40.73
N GLU A 259 17.32 -19.50 -41.09
CA GLU A 259 16.50 -18.39 -40.60
C GLU A 259 15.67 -18.74 -39.34
N SER A 260 15.87 -19.92 -38.74
CA SER A 260 15.26 -20.26 -37.45
C SER A 260 15.95 -19.53 -36.30
N TYR A 261 15.22 -19.32 -35.20
CA TYR A 261 15.74 -18.73 -33.97
C TYR A 261 16.05 -19.82 -32.93
N THR A 262 16.81 -19.46 -31.90
CA THR A 262 17.14 -20.32 -30.77
C THR A 262 15.92 -20.47 -29.87
N GLY A 263 15.50 -21.69 -29.56
CA GLY A 263 14.37 -21.92 -28.67
C GLY A 263 13.69 -23.25 -28.87
N TYR A 264 12.57 -23.43 -28.17
CA TYR A 264 11.74 -24.62 -28.23
C TYR A 264 10.63 -24.46 -29.26
N TYR A 265 10.54 -25.40 -30.19
CA TYR A 265 9.50 -25.44 -31.22
C TYR A 265 8.56 -26.64 -30.96
N PRO A 266 7.24 -26.41 -30.82
CA PRO A 266 6.27 -27.50 -30.77
C PRO A 266 6.07 -28.08 -32.18
N ILE A 267 6.37 -29.36 -32.35
CA ILE A 267 6.20 -30.10 -33.60
C ILE A 267 4.94 -30.93 -33.50
N ALA A 268 3.91 -30.54 -34.26
CA ALA A 268 2.65 -31.27 -34.33
C ALA A 268 2.79 -32.55 -35.17
N MET A 269 2.06 -33.59 -34.79
CA MET A 269 2.04 -34.89 -35.44
C MET A 269 0.64 -35.48 -35.43
N LYS A 270 0.25 -36.13 -36.54
CA LYS A 270 -1.00 -36.87 -36.68
C LYS A 270 -0.70 -38.36 -36.77
N ILE A 271 -1.30 -39.13 -35.88
CA ILE A 271 -1.27 -40.59 -35.87
C ILE A 271 -2.56 -41.10 -36.48
N TYR A 272 -2.45 -41.79 -37.62
CA TYR A 272 -3.55 -42.56 -38.18
C TYR A 272 -3.45 -44.00 -37.70
N TYR A 273 -4.55 -44.61 -37.28
CA TYR A 273 -4.55 -45.99 -36.77
C TYR A 273 -5.92 -46.66 -36.97
N SER A 274 -5.96 -47.98 -36.92
CA SER A 274 -7.20 -48.76 -36.92
C SER A 274 -7.31 -49.57 -35.62
N ASP A 275 -8.52 -49.69 -35.09
CA ASP A 275 -8.84 -50.55 -33.95
C ASP A 275 -9.19 -51.99 -34.37
N SER A 276 -9.27 -52.27 -35.67
CA SER A 276 -9.50 -53.60 -36.22
C SER A 276 -8.28 -54.14 -36.95
N SER A 277 -8.02 -55.45 -36.77
CA SER A 277 -7.02 -56.18 -37.54
C SER A 277 -7.29 -56.25 -39.05
N THR A 278 -8.51 -55.89 -39.49
CA THR A 278 -8.87 -55.81 -40.92
C THR A 278 -8.46 -54.47 -41.57
N GLY A 279 -8.26 -53.41 -40.77
CA GLY A 279 -7.74 -52.13 -41.24
C GLY A 279 -8.67 -51.29 -42.11
N GLU A 280 -9.97 -51.55 -42.11
CA GLU A 280 -10.94 -50.94 -43.04
C GLU A 280 -11.26 -49.46 -42.72
N GLU A 281 -11.13 -49.04 -41.47
CA GLU A 281 -11.36 -47.66 -41.03
C GLU A 281 -10.13 -47.11 -40.29
N LEU A 282 -9.63 -45.95 -40.74
CA LEU A 282 -8.51 -45.25 -40.12
C LEU A 282 -9.04 -44.07 -39.28
N LYS A 283 -8.81 -44.16 -37.96
CA LYS A 283 -9.01 -43.09 -36.98
C LYS A 283 -7.76 -42.22 -36.92
N THR A 284 -7.92 -40.97 -36.46
CA THR A 284 -6.84 -39.99 -36.36
C THR A 284 -6.69 -39.50 -34.93
N TYR A 285 -5.45 -39.36 -34.46
CA TYR A 285 -5.08 -38.78 -33.17
C TYR A 285 -4.02 -37.69 -33.39
N GLU A 286 -4.23 -36.51 -32.83
CA GLU A 286 -3.30 -35.38 -32.98
C GLU A 286 -2.51 -35.16 -31.68
N THR A 287 -1.21 -34.94 -31.81
CA THR A 287 -0.30 -34.77 -30.68
C THR A 287 0.87 -33.88 -31.07
N SER A 288 1.73 -33.53 -30.13
CA SER A 288 2.92 -32.74 -30.40
C SER A 288 4.05 -33.05 -29.43
N PHE A 289 5.29 -32.74 -29.85
CA PHE A 289 6.47 -32.81 -29.00
C PHE A 289 7.36 -31.58 -29.25
N PHE A 290 8.21 -31.23 -28.29
CA PHE A 290 9.11 -30.10 -28.42
C PHE A 290 10.48 -30.52 -28.95
N VAL A 291 11.06 -29.68 -29.79
CA VAL A 291 12.47 -29.74 -30.19
C VAL A 291 13.17 -28.45 -29.80
N HIS A 292 14.43 -28.54 -29.39
CA HIS A 292 15.23 -27.37 -29.04
C HIS A 292 16.26 -27.07 -30.13
N ILE A 293 16.16 -25.90 -30.74
CA ILE A 293 17.04 -25.45 -31.80
C ILE A 293 17.98 -24.37 -31.28
N VAL A 294 19.25 -24.46 -31.66
CA VAL A 294 20.23 -23.40 -31.47
C VAL A 294 20.60 -22.86 -32.85
N SER A 295 20.26 -21.61 -33.13
CA SER A 295 20.50 -20.95 -34.41
C SER A 295 20.72 -19.45 -34.17
N LYS A 296 19.88 -18.56 -34.73
CA LYS A 296 19.94 -17.11 -34.46
C LYS A 296 19.41 -16.83 -33.04
N PRO A 297 20.02 -15.92 -32.27
CA PRO A 297 19.45 -15.53 -30.99
C PRO A 297 18.02 -15.00 -31.18
N THR A 298 17.08 -15.40 -30.32
CA THR A 298 15.74 -14.79 -30.31
C THR A 298 15.86 -13.35 -29.82
N LYS A 299 14.91 -12.50 -30.21
CA LYS A 299 14.80 -11.15 -29.63
C LYS A 299 14.54 -11.16 -28.12
N ASP A 300 14.14 -12.31 -27.59
CA ASP A 300 13.87 -12.57 -26.18
C ASP A 300 15.07 -13.19 -25.44
N ASP A 301 16.22 -13.37 -26.11
CA ASP A 301 17.53 -13.63 -25.46
C ASP A 301 18.12 -12.33 -24.83
N TYR A 302 17.27 -11.39 -24.42
CA TYR A 302 17.65 -10.49 -23.34
C TYR A 302 17.51 -11.32 -22.06
N ASP A 303 18.64 -11.89 -21.65
CA ASP A 303 18.81 -12.68 -20.42
C ASP A 303 17.88 -12.21 -19.30
N GLU A 304 17.14 -13.16 -18.71
CA GLU A 304 16.50 -12.97 -17.42
C GLU A 304 17.54 -12.38 -16.46
N PHE A 305 17.26 -11.16 -16.02
CA PHE A 305 18.10 -10.32 -15.17
C PHE A 305 18.77 -11.13 -14.04
N ASN A 306 20.08 -11.33 -14.16
CA ASN A 306 20.93 -11.65 -13.03
C ASN A 306 21.41 -10.33 -12.41
N GLU A 307 21.13 -10.08 -11.14
CA GLU A 307 21.54 -8.89 -10.39
C GLU A 307 23.08 -8.69 -10.34
N HIS A 308 23.84 -9.69 -10.80
CA HIS A 308 25.29 -9.68 -10.94
C HIS A 308 25.81 -9.52 -12.37
N ASP A 309 24.97 -9.22 -13.38
CA ASP A 309 25.46 -9.02 -14.73
C ASP A 309 26.23 -7.69 -14.83
N ARG A 310 27.57 -7.79 -14.84
CA ARG A 310 28.51 -6.67 -14.72
C ARG A 310 28.67 -5.88 -16.04
N THR A 311 27.82 -6.10 -17.03
CA THR A 311 27.90 -5.54 -18.40
C THR A 311 26.95 -4.35 -18.64
N LYS A 312 25.89 -4.21 -17.83
CA LYS A 312 24.98 -3.05 -17.85
C LYS A 312 25.44 -1.97 -16.87
N ALA A 313 25.44 -0.70 -17.32
CA ALA A 313 25.71 0.41 -16.41
C ALA A 313 24.59 0.56 -15.37
N ARG A 314 24.95 0.86 -14.11
CA ARG A 314 24.01 1.11 -13.01
C ARG A 314 23.96 2.59 -12.69
N LEU A 315 22.83 3.25 -12.94
CA LEU A 315 22.62 4.64 -12.59
C LEU A 315 21.90 4.73 -11.25
N ILE A 316 22.44 5.54 -10.35
CA ILE A 316 21.84 5.82 -9.05
C ILE A 316 21.71 7.32 -8.84
N ILE A 317 20.85 7.71 -7.90
CA ILE A 317 20.82 9.06 -7.35
C ILE A 317 21.75 9.06 -6.14
N ASP A 318 22.90 9.73 -6.27
CA ASP A 318 23.90 9.86 -5.20
C ASP A 318 23.45 10.90 -4.15
N GLY A 319 22.61 11.85 -4.58
CA GLY A 319 21.97 12.84 -3.71
C GLY A 319 21.14 13.86 -4.49
N TYR A 320 20.39 14.68 -3.78
CA TYR A 320 19.61 15.78 -4.36
C TYR A 320 19.67 17.02 -3.47
N SER A 321 19.40 18.18 -4.06
CA SER A 321 19.19 19.44 -3.34
C SER A 321 18.11 20.25 -4.03
N THR A 322 17.44 21.11 -3.27
CA THR A 322 16.35 21.97 -3.77
C THR A 322 16.68 23.44 -3.56
N ASP A 323 16.23 24.29 -4.49
CA ASP A 323 16.30 25.75 -4.39
C ASP A 323 14.92 26.35 -4.66
N PRO A 324 14.21 26.88 -3.66
CA PRO A 324 14.62 27.01 -2.26
C PRO A 324 14.78 25.66 -1.52
N GLU A 325 15.57 25.66 -0.43
CA GLU A 325 15.82 24.47 0.39
C GLU A 325 14.52 23.88 0.97
N THR A 326 13.62 24.75 1.43
CA THR A 326 12.28 24.36 1.89
C THR A 326 11.27 24.60 0.78
N ILE A 327 10.59 23.54 0.34
CA ILE A 327 9.53 23.64 -0.67
C ILE A 327 8.21 23.93 0.03
N ILE A 328 7.59 25.06 -0.32
CA ILE A 328 6.27 25.44 0.14
C ILE A 328 5.22 25.03 -0.90
N ALA A 329 4.14 24.39 -0.44
CA ALA A 329 3.05 23.97 -1.30
C ALA A 329 2.47 25.15 -2.11
N GLY A 330 2.42 24.98 -3.44
CA GLY A 330 1.95 26.01 -4.37
C GLY A 330 3.07 26.85 -4.99
N GLU A 331 4.31 26.71 -4.52
CA GLU A 331 5.46 27.43 -5.03
C GLU A 331 6.33 26.57 -5.96
N SER A 332 7.12 27.27 -6.77
CA SER A 332 8.08 26.69 -7.70
C SER A 332 9.46 26.54 -7.06
N PHE A 333 10.16 25.49 -7.46
CA PHE A 333 11.50 25.17 -6.96
C PHE A 333 12.34 24.49 -8.05
N ASP A 334 13.65 24.63 -7.95
CA ASP A 334 14.62 23.89 -8.75
C ASP A 334 15.09 22.66 -7.96
N LEU A 335 14.88 21.48 -8.52
CA LEU A 335 15.43 20.23 -8.02
C LEU A 335 16.73 19.91 -8.76
N LEU A 336 17.84 19.87 -8.03
CA LEU A 336 19.15 19.48 -8.54
C LEU A 336 19.44 18.04 -8.10
N LEU A 337 19.43 17.11 -9.05
CA LEU A 337 19.73 15.70 -8.81
C LEU A 337 21.17 15.38 -9.21
N THR A 338 21.91 14.73 -8.32
CA THR A 338 23.24 14.19 -8.62
C THR A 338 23.09 12.73 -9.03
N VAL A 339 23.21 12.49 -10.33
CA VAL A 339 23.13 11.15 -10.92
C VAL A 339 24.53 10.58 -11.08
N LYS A 340 24.72 9.36 -10.60
CA LYS A 340 26.01 8.67 -10.60
C LYS A 340 25.91 7.33 -11.31
N ASN A 341 26.90 7.03 -12.14
CA ASN A 341 27.09 5.69 -12.64
C ASN A 341 27.88 4.88 -11.58
N ALA A 342 27.17 4.04 -10.84
CA ALA A 342 27.73 3.20 -9.78
C ALA A 342 28.51 1.99 -10.30
N SER A 343 28.66 1.85 -11.62
CA SER A 343 29.43 0.75 -12.22
C SER A 343 30.92 0.96 -12.01
N SER A 344 31.64 -0.14 -11.77
CA SER A 344 33.10 -0.12 -11.61
C SER A 344 33.88 0.04 -12.92
N SER A 345 33.32 -0.42 -14.05
CA SER A 345 34.02 -0.44 -15.35
C SER A 345 33.14 -0.18 -16.57
N VAL A 346 31.83 0.00 -16.41
CA VAL A 346 30.88 0.17 -17.51
C VAL A 346 30.43 1.63 -17.61
N SER A 347 30.55 2.23 -18.79
CA SER A 347 30.03 3.58 -19.07
C SER A 347 28.57 3.54 -19.53
N ALA A 348 27.82 4.60 -19.26
CA ALA A 348 26.50 4.84 -19.85
C ALA A 348 26.58 5.96 -20.91
N SER A 349 25.85 5.84 -22.02
CA SER A 349 25.67 6.89 -23.03
C SER A 349 24.19 7.12 -23.33
N ASP A 350 23.88 8.23 -24.00
CA ASP A 350 22.53 8.54 -24.49
C ASP A 350 21.46 8.47 -23.39
N ILE A 351 21.80 9.02 -22.21
CA ILE A 351 20.99 8.92 -21.01
C ILE A 351 19.84 9.94 -21.10
N LEU A 352 18.61 9.46 -21.15
CA LEU A 352 17.40 10.25 -21.01
C LEU A 352 16.79 10.01 -19.62
N LEU A 353 16.72 11.06 -18.82
CA LEU A 353 16.10 11.02 -17.50
C LEU A 353 14.73 11.69 -17.58
N THR A 354 13.68 10.98 -17.16
CA THR A 354 12.31 11.49 -17.12
C THR A 354 11.78 11.46 -15.70
N ALA A 355 11.33 12.61 -15.19
CA ALA A 355 10.73 12.73 -13.87
C ALA A 355 9.22 12.44 -13.90
N GLU A 356 8.76 11.60 -12.97
CA GLU A 356 7.36 11.25 -12.77
C GLU A 356 6.99 11.44 -11.29
N SER A 357 6.07 12.38 -11.05
CA SER A 357 5.58 12.70 -9.71
C SER A 357 4.57 11.67 -9.22
N GLU A 358 4.60 11.39 -7.91
CA GLU A 358 3.48 10.79 -7.20
C GLU A 358 2.18 11.55 -7.47
N LYS A 359 1.07 10.82 -7.53
CA LYS A 359 -0.27 11.38 -7.76
C LYS A 359 -1.10 11.29 -6.49
N VAL A 360 -1.79 12.37 -6.17
CA VAL A 360 -2.82 12.44 -5.13
C VAL A 360 -4.13 12.83 -5.80
N SER A 361 -5.18 12.03 -5.60
CA SER A 361 -6.48 12.23 -6.26
C SER A 361 -6.34 12.39 -7.79
N ASP A 362 -5.60 11.46 -8.40
CA ASP A 362 -5.27 11.40 -9.84
C ASP A 362 -4.49 12.60 -10.42
N SER A 363 -4.08 13.55 -9.58
CA SER A 363 -3.29 14.71 -10.00
C SER A 363 -1.85 14.59 -9.52
N PRO A 364 -0.84 14.91 -10.36
CA PRO A 364 0.55 14.94 -9.91
C PRO A 364 0.76 16.01 -8.84
N VAL A 365 1.56 15.69 -7.83
CA VAL A 365 1.97 16.59 -6.75
C VAL A 365 2.91 17.67 -7.28
N PHE A 366 3.87 17.26 -8.11
CA PHE A 366 4.83 18.14 -8.76
C PHE A 366 4.60 18.18 -10.27
N THR A 367 4.58 19.37 -10.84
CA THR A 367 4.48 19.60 -12.28
C THR A 367 5.70 20.34 -12.80
N THR A 368 6.09 20.10 -14.04
CA THR A 368 7.20 20.85 -14.67
C THR A 368 6.68 22.12 -15.33
N GLU A 369 7.24 23.28 -14.98
CA GLU A 369 6.78 24.58 -15.53
C GLU A 369 6.95 24.68 -17.05
N SER A 370 8.01 24.09 -17.60
CA SER A 370 8.35 24.15 -19.03
C SER A 370 7.68 23.05 -19.87
N GLY A 371 6.86 22.20 -19.25
CA GLY A 371 6.24 21.04 -19.92
C GLY A 371 7.21 19.92 -20.31
N SER A 372 8.53 20.10 -20.15
CA SER A 372 9.52 19.03 -20.33
C SER A 372 9.85 18.40 -18.98
N SER A 373 9.42 17.16 -18.80
CA SER A 373 9.80 16.31 -17.66
C SER A 373 11.10 15.55 -17.90
N SER A 374 11.81 15.81 -19.00
CA SER A 374 12.99 15.03 -19.38
C SER A 374 14.24 15.87 -19.62
N VAL A 375 15.38 15.31 -19.21
CA VAL A 375 16.73 15.88 -19.40
C VAL A 375 17.63 14.81 -20.02
N ALA A 376 18.38 15.20 -21.06
CA ALA A 376 19.34 14.32 -21.72
C ALA A 376 20.77 14.58 -21.21
N VAL A 377 21.54 13.50 -21.02
CA VAL A 377 22.95 13.52 -20.68
C VAL A 377 23.69 12.63 -21.69
N ASN A 378 24.68 13.19 -22.39
CA ASN A 378 25.36 12.51 -23.49
C ASN A 378 26.08 11.22 -23.05
N SER A 379 26.84 11.28 -21.94
CA SER A 379 27.54 10.11 -21.41
C SER A 379 27.95 10.29 -19.95
N LEU A 380 28.10 9.17 -19.25
CA LEU A 380 28.58 9.10 -17.88
C LEU A 380 29.50 7.88 -17.72
N GLY A 381 30.80 8.15 -17.52
CA GLY A 381 31.81 7.11 -17.31
C GLY A 381 31.57 6.30 -16.01
N ALA A 382 32.27 5.17 -15.88
CA ALA A 382 32.22 4.36 -14.67
C ALA A 382 32.64 5.18 -13.43
N GLY A 383 31.83 5.15 -12.36
CA GLY A 383 32.03 5.91 -11.13
C GLY A 383 31.80 7.42 -11.24
N ALA A 384 31.50 7.96 -12.44
CA ALA A 384 31.31 9.39 -12.64
C ALA A 384 29.92 9.86 -12.19
N SER A 385 29.84 11.12 -11.75
CA SER A 385 28.59 11.78 -11.39
C SER A 385 28.36 13.02 -12.26
N THR A 386 27.09 13.34 -12.48
CA THR A 386 26.63 14.57 -13.15
C THR A 386 25.46 15.15 -12.39
N GLN A 387 25.27 16.47 -12.48
CA GLN A 387 24.13 17.14 -11.88
C GLN A 387 23.13 17.54 -12.95
N VAL A 388 21.86 17.20 -12.74
CA VAL A 388 20.75 17.57 -13.62
C VAL A 388 19.74 18.41 -12.85
N ARG A 389 19.15 19.41 -13.51
CA ARG A 389 18.18 20.32 -12.91
C ARG A 389 16.80 20.08 -13.49
N PHE A 390 15.81 19.90 -12.62
CA PHE A 390 14.39 19.91 -12.96
C PHE A 390 13.72 21.12 -12.31
N ARG A 391 13.10 21.96 -13.12
CA ARG A 391 12.32 23.09 -12.63
C ARG A 391 10.87 22.67 -12.45
N MET A 392 10.42 22.63 -11.20
CA MET A 392 9.15 22.04 -10.81
C MET A 392 8.30 23.04 -10.01
N ALA A 393 6.99 22.81 -9.98
CA ALA A 393 6.05 23.51 -9.13
C ALA A 393 5.28 22.51 -8.30
N SER A 394 5.15 22.79 -7.00
CA SER A 394 4.31 21.99 -6.11
C SER A 394 2.86 22.46 -6.19
N ARG A 395 1.91 21.53 -6.12
CA ARG A 395 0.49 21.88 -6.11
C ARG A 395 0.10 22.47 -4.74
N ALA A 396 -0.66 23.58 -4.73
CA ALA A 396 -1.04 24.29 -3.50
C ALA A 396 -1.93 23.50 -2.51
N GLY A 397 -2.61 22.44 -2.98
CA GLY A 397 -3.56 21.65 -2.20
C GLY A 397 -3.01 20.31 -1.70
N VAL A 398 -1.69 20.16 -1.63
CA VAL A 398 -1.04 18.93 -1.15
C VAL A 398 -0.81 19.02 0.36
N ASP A 399 -0.94 17.89 1.05
CA ASP A 399 -0.68 17.78 2.49
C ASP A 399 0.81 17.96 2.80
N GLN A 400 1.13 18.33 4.04
CA GLN A 400 2.51 18.42 4.48
C GLN A 400 3.08 17.02 4.72
N ARG A 401 3.90 16.53 3.78
CA ARG A 401 4.67 15.28 3.92
C ARG A 401 5.76 15.19 2.86
N SER A 402 6.50 14.09 2.87
CA SER A 402 7.37 13.71 1.77
C SER A 402 6.57 13.03 0.66
N TYR A 403 6.88 13.41 -0.58
CA TYR A 403 6.26 12.89 -1.79
C TYR A 403 7.30 12.24 -2.68
N GLY A 404 6.97 11.07 -3.21
CA GLY A 404 7.87 10.33 -4.10
C GLY A 404 7.98 11.00 -5.47
N LEU A 405 9.21 11.16 -5.96
CA LEU A 405 9.52 11.51 -7.34
C LEU A 405 10.34 10.37 -7.95
N THR A 406 9.76 9.72 -8.97
CA THR A 406 10.44 8.66 -9.72
C THR A 406 11.18 9.25 -10.90
N ILE A 407 12.46 8.95 -11.04
CA ILE A 407 13.29 9.28 -12.19
C ILE A 407 13.48 8.01 -13.02
N LYS A 408 12.84 7.98 -14.19
CA LYS A 408 12.99 6.93 -15.19
C LYS A 408 14.18 7.26 -16.08
N ALA A 409 15.20 6.42 -16.05
CA ALA A 409 16.35 6.52 -16.93
C ALA A 409 16.18 5.55 -18.11
N LYS A 410 16.39 6.05 -19.32
CA LYS A 410 16.67 5.24 -20.51
C LYS A 410 18.08 5.55 -20.98
N PHE A 411 18.93 4.56 -21.19
CA PHE A 411 20.33 4.79 -21.57
C PHE A 411 20.90 3.61 -22.35
N ASP A 412 22.05 3.82 -22.96
CA ASP A 412 22.85 2.79 -23.60
C ASP A 412 24.05 2.42 -22.73
N SER A 413 24.36 1.13 -22.68
CA SER A 413 25.62 0.56 -22.21
C SER A 413 26.39 -0.01 -23.42
N PRO A 414 27.69 -0.35 -23.29
CA PRO A 414 28.48 -0.87 -24.41
C PRO A 414 27.88 -2.12 -25.06
N GLU A 415 27.31 -3.01 -24.27
CA GLU A 415 26.73 -4.29 -24.72
C GLU A 415 25.19 -4.28 -24.71
N PHE A 416 24.55 -3.24 -24.16
CA PHE A 416 23.09 -3.18 -23.99
C PHE A 416 22.54 -1.84 -24.49
N LYS A 417 21.56 -1.88 -25.40
CA LYS A 417 20.92 -0.68 -25.95
C LYS A 417 19.54 -0.47 -25.34
N ASN A 418 19.17 0.78 -25.06
CA ASN A 418 17.89 1.17 -24.44
C ASN A 418 17.63 0.47 -23.08
N ALA A 419 18.65 0.38 -22.23
CA ALA A 419 18.50 -0.01 -20.84
C ALA A 419 17.54 0.94 -20.12
N GLU A 420 16.61 0.36 -19.36
CA GLU A 420 15.72 1.11 -18.47
C GLU A 420 16.10 0.88 -17.00
N GLU A 421 16.03 1.93 -16.20
CA GLU A 421 16.25 1.91 -14.76
C GLU A 421 15.37 2.96 -14.08
N ASN A 422 14.76 2.62 -12.96
CA ASN A 422 13.92 3.54 -12.19
C ASN A 422 14.62 3.85 -10.86
N MET A 423 14.74 5.12 -10.55
CA MET A 423 15.28 5.63 -9.28
C MET A 423 14.19 6.46 -8.61
N ALA A 424 14.16 6.51 -7.28
CA ALA A 424 13.17 7.30 -6.55
C ALA A 424 13.87 8.22 -5.53
N VAL A 425 13.29 9.40 -5.33
CA VAL A 425 13.65 10.34 -4.25
C VAL A 425 12.38 10.83 -3.56
N ASP A 426 12.47 11.06 -2.26
CA ASP A 426 11.38 11.60 -1.47
C ASP A 426 11.59 13.09 -1.24
N ILE A 427 10.66 13.92 -1.69
CA ILE A 427 10.75 15.38 -1.63
C ILE A 427 9.79 15.89 -0.55
N PRO A 428 10.28 16.48 0.56
CA PRO A 428 9.42 17.05 1.59
C PRO A 428 8.79 18.35 1.11
N VAL A 429 7.47 18.49 1.34
CA VAL A 429 6.72 19.71 1.08
C VAL A 429 6.13 20.22 2.39
N LYS A 430 6.34 21.50 2.69
CA LYS A 430 5.76 22.20 3.84
C LYS A 430 4.55 23.01 3.42
N GLN A 431 3.61 23.16 4.34
CA GLN A 431 2.47 24.08 4.23
C GLN A 431 2.64 25.18 5.26
N ILE A 432 2.49 26.44 4.85
CA ILE A 432 2.54 27.56 5.80
C ILE A 432 1.20 27.60 6.56
N PRO A 433 1.20 27.44 7.90
CA PRO A 433 0.01 27.64 8.70
C PRO A 433 -0.49 29.08 8.54
N ARG A 434 -1.81 29.26 8.46
CA ARG A 434 -2.42 30.59 8.34
C ARG A 434 -3.61 30.67 9.27
N LEU A 435 -3.69 31.78 10.01
CA LEU A 435 -4.82 32.07 10.87
C LEU A 435 -5.32 33.48 10.65
N ASN A 436 -6.58 33.70 11.00
CA ASN A 436 -7.17 35.01 11.14
C ASN A 436 -7.96 35.08 12.45
N THR A 437 -8.12 36.27 13.01
CA THR A 437 -8.91 36.50 14.22
C THR A 437 -10.22 37.17 13.88
N GLY A 438 -11.28 36.80 14.59
CA GLY A 438 -12.54 37.54 14.62
C GLY A 438 -12.40 38.88 15.36
N THR A 439 -13.51 39.59 15.47
CA THR A 439 -13.60 40.81 16.28
C THR A 439 -13.48 40.46 17.77
N PHE A 440 -12.72 41.27 18.53
CA PHE A 440 -12.66 41.15 19.98
C PHE A 440 -13.93 41.70 20.62
N GLU A 441 -14.62 40.87 21.39
CA GLU A 441 -15.73 41.25 22.25
C GLU A 441 -15.23 41.31 23.69
N VAL A 442 -15.14 42.53 24.24
CA VAL A 442 -14.64 42.78 25.60
C VAL A 442 -15.79 43.30 26.44
N THR A 443 -16.17 42.57 27.50
CA THR A 443 -17.34 42.92 28.32
C THR A 443 -17.08 42.69 29.82
N PRO A 444 -17.13 43.75 30.65
CA PRO A 444 -17.21 45.16 30.27
C PRO A 444 -15.90 45.68 29.65
N ASP A 445 -15.96 46.75 28.85
CA ASP A 445 -14.81 47.39 28.19
C ASP A 445 -13.99 48.30 29.13
N SER A 446 -14.43 48.43 30.38
CA SER A 446 -13.74 49.10 31.49
C SER A 446 -14.05 48.40 32.80
N ILE A 447 -13.04 48.23 33.65
CA ILE A 447 -13.11 47.55 34.96
C ILE A 447 -12.34 48.33 36.02
N ASN A 448 -12.59 48.11 37.31
CA ASN A 448 -11.71 48.57 38.38
C ASN A 448 -10.59 47.56 38.68
N VAL A 449 -9.56 48.00 39.40
CA VAL A 449 -8.54 47.08 39.94
C VAL A 449 -9.22 46.02 40.81
N GLY A 450 -8.93 44.75 40.52
CA GLY A 450 -9.52 43.58 41.18
C GLY A 450 -10.84 43.07 40.56
N GLU A 451 -11.44 43.81 39.62
CA GLU A 451 -12.59 43.33 38.84
C GLU A 451 -12.14 42.56 37.59
N GLU A 452 -13.06 41.81 36.99
CA GLU A 452 -12.82 40.95 35.82
C GLU A 452 -13.59 41.46 34.59
N SER A 453 -12.97 41.34 33.41
CA SER A 453 -13.61 41.51 32.11
C SER A 453 -13.54 40.22 31.33
N ASN A 454 -14.64 39.85 30.67
CA ASN A 454 -14.64 38.71 29.76
C ASN A 454 -14.22 39.14 28.35
N ILE A 455 -13.28 38.39 27.76
CA ILE A 455 -12.81 38.60 26.40
C ILE A 455 -13.15 37.39 25.54
N MET A 456 -13.97 37.61 24.50
CA MET A 456 -14.37 36.59 23.54
C MET A 456 -13.91 36.95 22.12
N PHE A 457 -13.31 35.99 21.41
CA PHE A 457 -13.05 36.11 19.98
C PHE A 457 -12.81 34.74 19.33
N GLY A 458 -13.05 34.63 18.03
CA GLY A 458 -12.74 33.43 17.24
C GLY A 458 -11.34 33.49 16.64
N ILE A 459 -10.65 32.34 16.60
CA ILE A 459 -9.42 32.10 15.84
C ILE A 459 -9.78 31.17 14.68
N ASN A 460 -9.77 31.70 13.47
CA ASN A 460 -10.09 30.97 12.24
C ASN A 460 -8.82 30.42 11.60
N ASN A 461 -8.71 29.10 11.45
CA ASN A 461 -7.62 28.51 10.68
C ASN A 461 -7.92 28.62 9.19
N THR A 462 -7.25 29.58 8.53
CA THR A 462 -7.36 29.82 7.08
C THR A 462 -6.32 29.03 6.27
N GLY A 463 -5.43 28.31 6.96
CA GLY A 463 -4.43 27.42 6.38
C GLY A 463 -5.00 26.07 5.94
N LYS A 464 -4.10 25.20 5.46
CA LYS A 464 -4.42 23.81 5.05
C LYS A 464 -4.00 22.77 6.09
N VAL A 465 -3.15 23.15 7.03
CA VAL A 465 -2.66 22.29 8.12
C VAL A 465 -3.42 22.58 9.40
N THR A 466 -3.46 21.61 10.31
CA THR A 466 -4.03 21.79 11.65
C THR A 466 -3.10 22.67 12.48
N LEU A 467 -3.67 23.64 13.20
CA LEU A 467 -2.95 24.38 14.24
C LEU A 467 -3.04 23.57 15.52
N TYR A 468 -1.90 23.11 16.05
CA TYR A 468 -1.85 22.34 17.29
C TYR A 468 -1.61 23.26 18.48
N ASN A 469 -2.09 22.84 19.66
CA ASN A 469 -1.82 23.50 20.94
C ASN A 469 -2.03 25.02 20.93
N VAL A 470 -3.13 25.47 20.33
CA VAL A 470 -3.40 26.89 20.19
C VAL A 470 -3.67 27.50 21.57
N MET A 471 -2.91 28.53 21.93
CA MET A 471 -3.09 29.31 23.15
C MET A 471 -3.23 30.79 22.84
N ALA A 472 -4.06 31.49 23.60
CA ALA A 472 -4.16 32.94 23.58
C ALA A 472 -3.68 33.49 24.92
N LYS A 473 -2.66 34.35 24.90
CA LYS A 473 -2.09 35.00 26.07
C LYS A 473 -2.38 36.49 26.03
N PHE A 474 -2.83 37.04 27.15
CA PHE A 474 -3.14 38.46 27.32
C PHE A 474 -2.08 39.11 28.21
N GLU A 475 -1.42 40.14 27.70
CA GLU A 475 -0.37 40.86 28.40
C GLU A 475 -0.58 42.37 28.33
N ALA A 476 -0.67 43.00 29.49
CA ALA A 476 -0.51 44.45 29.68
C ALA A 476 -0.13 44.72 31.14
N ASP A 477 0.51 45.85 31.40
CA ASP A 477 0.84 46.25 32.78
C ASP A 477 -0.43 46.44 33.64
N SER A 478 -1.54 46.83 33.00
CA SER A 478 -2.83 47.10 33.66
C SER A 478 -3.59 45.86 34.11
N ILE A 479 -3.25 44.66 33.62
CA ILE A 479 -3.98 43.41 33.88
C ILE A 479 -3.06 42.34 34.49
N GLN A 480 -3.65 41.34 35.13
CA GLN A 480 -2.92 40.10 35.40
C GLN A 480 -2.69 39.35 34.08
N THR A 481 -1.46 38.86 33.86
CA THR A 481 -1.15 38.03 32.70
C THR A 481 -1.97 36.74 32.78
N THR A 482 -2.81 36.52 31.77
CA THR A 482 -3.68 35.35 31.68
C THR A 482 -3.48 34.67 30.34
N ASP A 483 -3.40 33.35 30.34
CA ASP A 483 -3.39 32.50 29.15
C ASP A 483 -4.60 31.57 29.14
N THR A 484 -5.12 31.28 27.94
CA THR A 484 -6.18 30.30 27.75
C THR A 484 -5.83 29.32 26.64
N TYR A 485 -6.14 28.05 26.89
CA TYR A 485 -5.93 26.97 25.93
C TYR A 485 -7.17 26.79 25.05
N VAL A 486 -7.00 26.97 23.74
CA VAL A 486 -8.08 26.87 22.74
C VAL A 486 -8.19 25.45 22.19
N GLY A 487 -7.09 24.69 22.19
CA GLY A 487 -7.03 23.34 21.63
C GLY A 487 -6.47 23.32 20.20
N ASN A 488 -6.73 22.22 19.49
CA ASN A 488 -6.31 22.06 18.10
C ASN A 488 -7.39 22.60 17.17
N ILE A 489 -7.01 23.39 16.16
CA ILE A 489 -7.94 23.97 15.19
C ILE A 489 -7.62 23.39 13.80
N LYS A 490 -8.50 22.54 13.27
CA LYS A 490 -8.31 21.94 11.94
C LYS A 490 -8.45 22.98 10.84
N SER A 491 -7.94 22.66 9.65
CA SER A 491 -8.07 23.50 8.45
C SER A 491 -9.53 23.89 8.21
N GLY A 492 -9.82 25.20 8.17
CA GLY A 492 -11.15 25.74 7.93
C GLY A 492 -12.08 25.80 9.15
N GLU A 493 -11.64 25.34 10.33
CA GLU A 493 -12.40 25.43 11.57
C GLU A 493 -12.04 26.69 12.39
N THR A 494 -12.89 27.00 13.37
CA THR A 494 -12.74 28.13 14.28
C THR A 494 -12.58 27.62 15.71
N GLY A 495 -11.51 28.02 16.38
CA GLY A 495 -11.38 27.89 17.83
C GLY A 495 -11.92 29.13 18.52
N ASN A 496 -12.70 28.98 19.60
CA ASN A 496 -13.25 30.11 20.34
C ASN A 496 -12.44 30.36 21.60
N VAL A 497 -12.01 31.60 21.78
CA VAL A 497 -11.40 32.09 23.01
C VAL A 497 -12.50 32.69 23.87
N ASP A 498 -12.57 32.26 25.13
CA ASP A 498 -13.44 32.80 26.18
C ASP A 498 -12.60 32.85 27.46
N CYS A 499 -12.25 34.07 27.91
CA CYS A 499 -11.24 34.27 28.95
C CYS A 499 -11.60 35.45 29.84
N MET A 500 -11.59 35.21 31.15
CA MET A 500 -11.72 36.25 32.17
C MET A 500 -10.34 36.87 32.47
N VAL A 501 -10.24 38.19 32.34
CA VAL A 501 -9.02 38.96 32.60
C VAL A 501 -9.26 39.91 33.77
N THR A 502 -8.36 39.89 34.76
CA THR A 502 -8.48 40.68 36.00
C THR A 502 -7.64 41.94 35.92
N GLY A 503 -8.21 43.09 36.30
CA GLY A 503 -7.48 44.35 36.44
C GLY A 503 -6.46 44.30 37.58
N ALA A 504 -5.21 44.65 37.32
CA ALA A 504 -4.12 44.64 38.29
C ALA A 504 -3.69 46.04 38.73
N THR A 505 -3.50 46.95 37.77
CA THR A 505 -3.14 48.35 38.06
C THR A 505 -3.91 49.31 37.17
N PRO A 506 -4.17 50.55 37.63
CA PRO A 506 -4.84 51.55 36.82
C PRO A 506 -4.07 51.81 35.52
N THR A 507 -4.80 51.94 34.44
CA THR A 507 -4.24 52.19 33.11
C THR A 507 -3.67 53.60 33.05
N THR A 508 -2.40 53.73 32.64
CA THR A 508 -1.72 55.03 32.48
C THR A 508 -1.59 55.46 31.01
N ASP A 509 -1.95 54.58 30.08
CA ASP A 509 -1.83 54.74 28.63
C ASP A 509 -3.21 54.60 27.93
N ASP A 510 -3.21 54.25 26.64
CA ASP A 510 -4.43 54.08 25.84
C ASP A 510 -5.21 52.78 26.16
N GLY A 511 -4.82 52.02 27.21
CA GLY A 511 -5.52 50.78 27.61
C GLY A 511 -5.28 49.61 26.67
N LYS A 512 -4.13 49.58 26.00
CA LYS A 512 -3.80 48.53 25.03
C LYS A 512 -3.39 47.24 25.74
N VAL A 513 -4.07 46.15 25.40
CA VAL A 513 -3.70 44.80 25.83
C VAL A 513 -3.16 44.04 24.62
N LYS A 514 -1.97 43.48 24.75
CA LYS A 514 -1.36 42.61 23.75
C LYS A 514 -1.96 41.21 23.87
N VAL A 515 -2.45 40.69 22.74
CA VAL A 515 -2.93 39.31 22.61
C VAL A 515 -1.92 38.54 21.78
N ILE A 516 -1.24 37.58 22.40
CA ILE A 516 -0.26 36.71 21.75
C ILE A 516 -0.94 35.37 21.50
N ILE A 517 -1.19 35.05 20.22
CA ILE A 517 -1.74 33.75 19.82
C ILE A 517 -0.56 32.87 19.44
N SER A 518 -0.31 31.84 20.23
CA SER A 518 0.72 30.83 19.96
C SER A 518 0.08 29.56 19.44
N TYR A 519 0.74 28.87 18.51
CA TYR A 519 0.32 27.59 17.97
C TYR A 519 1.52 26.80 17.47
N GLU A 520 1.38 25.48 17.44
CA GLU A 520 2.37 24.54 16.93
C GLU A 520 1.97 24.04 15.54
N ASP A 521 2.95 23.86 14.65
CA ASP A 521 2.77 23.12 13.39
C ASP A 521 2.86 21.59 13.62
N GLU A 522 2.77 20.79 12.56
CA GLU A 522 2.90 19.33 12.65
C GLU A 522 4.29 18.86 13.14
N ASN A 523 5.31 19.70 13.09
CA ASN A 523 6.65 19.41 13.57
C ASN A 523 6.86 19.86 15.03
N GLY A 524 5.85 20.45 15.66
CA GLY A 524 5.94 21.04 17.01
C GLY A 524 6.67 22.38 17.05
N GLU A 525 6.87 23.04 15.90
CA GLU A 525 7.47 24.36 15.84
C GLU A 525 6.45 25.42 16.25
N VAL A 526 6.76 26.18 17.32
CA VAL A 526 5.86 27.20 17.86
C VAL A 526 5.97 28.48 17.03
N SER A 527 4.82 28.97 16.57
CA SER A 527 4.67 30.26 15.91
C SER A 527 3.75 31.17 16.72
N GLU A 528 4.00 32.48 16.67
CA GLU A 528 3.23 33.48 17.40
C GLU A 528 2.67 34.56 16.47
N VAL A 529 1.45 35.00 16.74
CA VAL A 529 0.80 36.15 16.08
C VAL A 529 0.35 37.12 17.15
N GLU A 530 0.85 38.35 17.06
CA GLU A 530 0.44 39.43 17.96
C GLU A 530 -0.78 40.19 17.41
N LYS A 531 -1.74 40.46 18.30
CA LYS A 531 -2.89 41.35 18.09
C LYS A 531 -3.00 42.31 19.28
N GLU A 532 -3.77 43.36 19.10
CA GLU A 532 -4.04 44.35 20.15
C GLU A 532 -5.55 44.49 20.36
N LEU A 533 -5.96 44.60 21.62
CA LEU A 533 -7.31 45.03 22.02
C LEU A 533 -7.23 46.15 23.05
N THR A 534 -8.37 46.72 23.42
CA THR A 534 -8.46 47.82 24.40
C THR A 534 -9.30 47.43 25.61
N LEU A 535 -8.76 47.62 26.81
CA LEU A 535 -9.43 47.45 28.10
C LEU A 535 -8.90 48.49 29.09
N PHE A 536 -9.79 49.29 29.67
CA PHE A 536 -9.41 50.30 30.67
C PHE A 536 -9.59 49.78 32.10
N VAL A 537 -8.58 50.00 32.94
CA VAL A 537 -8.58 49.66 34.37
C VAL A 537 -8.51 50.94 35.19
N SER A 538 -9.49 51.18 36.06
CA SER A 538 -9.58 52.36 36.95
C SER A 538 -9.31 52.01 38.41
N GLU A 539 -8.94 53.03 39.20
CA GLU A 539 -8.94 52.88 40.66
C GLU A 539 -10.37 52.66 41.16
N PRO A 540 -10.59 51.73 42.11
CA PRO A 540 -11.89 51.57 42.73
C PRO A 540 -12.30 52.90 43.37
N ALA A 541 -13.52 53.36 43.05
CA ALA A 541 -14.07 54.52 43.73
C ALA A 541 -14.14 54.20 45.23
N PRO A 542 -13.73 55.13 46.12
CA PRO A 542 -13.86 54.90 47.56
C PRO A 542 -15.33 54.64 47.87
N ASP A 543 -15.61 53.50 48.51
CA ASP A 543 -16.95 53.13 48.98
C ASP A 543 -17.51 54.28 49.83
N MET A 544 -18.48 55.00 49.27
CA MET A 544 -19.20 56.08 49.96
C MET A 544 -20.32 55.54 50.86
N ASP A 545 -20.40 54.21 51.04
CA ASP A 545 -21.46 53.53 51.77
C ASP A 545 -21.09 53.18 53.22
N GLU A 546 -19.85 53.45 53.67
CA GLU A 546 -19.43 53.33 55.08
C GLU A 546 -19.46 54.67 55.86
N MET A 547 -20.12 55.71 55.35
CA MET A 547 -20.53 56.83 56.22
C MET A 547 -21.79 56.44 56.99
N ASP A 548 -21.57 55.77 58.10
CA ASP A 548 -22.53 55.41 59.15
C ASP A 548 -23.38 56.65 59.52
N LEU A 549 -24.59 56.70 58.97
CA LEU A 549 -25.55 57.79 59.14
C LEU A 549 -26.60 57.40 60.19
N ASP A 550 -26.17 56.94 61.37
CA ASP A 550 -27.10 56.50 62.43
C ASP A 550 -26.70 56.98 63.83
N GLY A 551 -26.44 58.29 63.96
CA GLY A 551 -26.05 58.88 65.24
C GLY A 551 -26.10 60.40 65.30
N MET A 552 -27.13 61.02 64.71
CA MET A 552 -27.49 62.41 65.03
C MET A 552 -28.72 62.43 65.94
N ASP A 553 -28.51 62.22 67.23
CA ASP A 553 -29.26 62.95 68.25
C ASP A 553 -28.42 63.04 69.55
N ASP A 554 -28.49 64.20 70.18
CA ASP A 554 -27.78 64.64 71.39
C ASP A 554 -26.28 64.97 71.28
N MET A 555 -26.00 66.23 70.95
CA MET A 555 -24.82 66.93 71.45
C MET A 555 -24.97 67.24 72.96
N PRO A 556 -23.85 67.31 73.70
CA PRO A 556 -23.50 68.60 74.27
C PRO A 556 -22.06 69.03 73.93
N GLN A 557 -22.03 70.26 73.40
CA GLN A 557 -20.96 71.25 73.27
C GLN A 557 -19.63 71.02 74.02
N GLU A 558 -18.54 71.28 73.30
CA GLU A 558 -17.58 72.33 73.68
C GLU A 558 -16.84 72.90 72.44
N GLU A 559 -16.38 74.15 72.58
CA GLU A 559 -16.00 75.14 71.55
C GLU A 559 -14.74 74.86 70.70
N PRO A 560 -14.55 75.61 69.58
CA PRO A 560 -13.75 75.17 68.43
C PRO A 560 -12.30 75.69 68.39
N GLY A 561 -11.43 74.93 67.70
CA GLY A 561 -10.11 75.37 67.23
C GLY A 561 -10.06 75.59 65.71
N PRO A 562 -9.32 76.58 65.19
CA PRO A 562 -9.56 77.14 63.86
C PRO A 562 -8.66 76.50 62.79
N MET A 563 -9.09 75.40 62.16
CA MET A 563 -8.45 74.97 60.90
C MET A 563 -9.35 74.11 59.98
N GLN A 564 -10.66 74.40 59.94
CA GLN A 564 -11.63 73.65 59.14
C GLN A 564 -12.26 74.45 57.99
N LYS A 565 -11.58 75.48 57.47
CA LYS A 565 -12.22 76.39 56.49
C LYS A 565 -11.88 76.19 55.00
N TYR A 566 -10.96 75.31 54.60
CA TYR A 566 -10.61 75.18 53.15
C TYR A 566 -10.34 73.76 52.61
N GLY A 567 -10.74 72.68 53.30
CA GLY A 567 -10.61 71.31 52.77
C GLY A 567 -11.70 70.89 51.78
N LYS A 568 -12.95 71.34 51.98
CA LYS A 568 -14.12 70.83 51.23
C LYS A 568 -14.29 71.40 49.82
N ILE A 569 -13.62 72.49 49.46
CA ILE A 569 -13.80 73.14 48.15
C ILE A 569 -12.84 72.57 47.08
N VAL A 570 -11.69 72.02 47.49
CA VAL A 570 -10.68 71.48 46.55
C VAL A 570 -11.12 70.11 45.99
N LEU A 571 -11.72 69.25 46.81
CA LEU A 571 -12.20 67.92 46.38
C LEU A 571 -13.40 68.00 45.42
N ILE A 572 -14.33 68.93 45.64
CA ILE A 572 -15.48 69.13 44.75
C ILE A 572 -15.04 69.71 43.40
N ALA A 573 -14.03 70.60 43.40
CA ALA A 573 -13.48 71.16 42.16
C ALA A 573 -12.74 70.10 41.31
N VAL A 574 -12.01 69.17 41.94
CA VAL A 574 -11.31 68.09 41.21
C VAL A 574 -12.29 67.05 40.66
N ALA A 575 -13.34 66.70 41.40
CA ALA A 575 -14.37 65.76 40.93
C ALA A 575 -15.19 66.30 39.74
N ILE A 576 -15.49 67.60 39.73
CA ILE A 576 -16.22 68.24 38.61
C ILE A 576 -15.33 68.31 37.35
N VAL A 577 -14.03 68.56 37.49
CA VAL A 577 -13.10 68.60 36.35
C VAL A 577 -12.85 67.20 35.79
N ALA A 578 -12.68 66.17 36.64
CA ALA A 578 -12.53 64.78 36.20
C ALA A 578 -13.79 64.24 35.50
N GLY A 579 -14.98 64.52 36.05
CA GLY A 579 -16.25 64.16 35.42
C GLY A 579 -16.50 64.89 34.10
N ALA A 580 -16.09 66.16 33.98
CA ALA A 580 -16.19 66.92 32.74
C ALA A 580 -15.23 66.40 31.64
N VAL A 581 -14.02 65.97 32.00
CA VAL A 581 -13.06 65.38 31.06
C VAL A 581 -13.53 64.00 30.58
N ALA A 582 -13.95 63.11 31.49
CA ALA A 582 -14.52 61.81 31.14
C ALA A 582 -15.78 61.96 30.26
N GLY A 583 -16.67 62.89 30.61
CA GLY A 583 -17.86 63.21 29.81
C GLY A 583 -17.51 63.74 28.41
N CYS A 584 -16.50 64.61 28.29
CA CYS A 584 -16.04 65.12 26.99
C CYS A 584 -15.38 64.03 26.12
N VAL A 585 -14.64 63.09 26.71
CA VAL A 585 -14.00 61.99 25.98
C VAL A 585 -15.04 60.97 25.49
N VAL A 586 -15.98 60.56 26.34
CA VAL A 586 -17.10 59.67 25.95
C VAL A 586 -17.99 60.35 24.91
N TYR A 587 -18.26 61.65 25.04
CA TYR A 587 -19.01 62.40 24.04
C TYR A 587 -18.26 62.49 22.70
N LYS A 588 -16.94 62.77 22.71
CA LYS A 588 -16.12 62.76 21.48
C LYS A 588 -16.07 61.38 20.84
N HIS A 589 -15.99 60.31 21.63
CA HIS A 589 -15.94 58.94 21.11
C HIS A 589 -17.29 58.52 20.51
N ARG A 590 -18.41 58.86 21.16
CA ARG A 590 -19.76 58.67 20.61
C ARG A 590 -20.03 59.55 19.38
N LYS A 591 -19.49 60.78 19.33
CA LYS A 591 -19.59 61.65 18.16
C LYS A 591 -18.79 61.10 16.98
N ARG A 592 -17.58 60.59 17.20
CA ARG A 592 -16.77 59.94 16.16
C ARG A 592 -17.39 58.66 15.61
N LYS A 593 -17.99 57.81 16.45
CA LYS A 593 -18.76 56.64 15.97
C LYS A 593 -19.99 57.06 15.13
N LYS A 594 -20.66 58.15 15.51
CA LYS A 594 -21.80 58.70 14.72
C LYS A 594 -21.35 59.35 13.42
N GLU A 595 -20.23 60.09 13.41
CA GLU A 595 -19.67 60.70 12.21
C GLU A 595 -19.09 59.65 11.26
N GLN A 596 -18.46 58.58 11.75
CA GLN A 596 -18.01 57.45 10.93
C GLN A 596 -19.19 56.62 10.38
N ALA A 597 -20.26 56.44 11.16
CA ALA A 597 -21.48 55.80 10.65
C ALA A 597 -22.20 56.69 9.62
N LEU A 598 -22.17 58.02 9.79
CA LEU A 598 -22.75 58.96 8.83
C LEU A 598 -21.92 59.01 7.54
N LEU A 599 -20.59 59.04 7.63
CA LEU A 599 -19.67 58.99 6.50
C LEU A 599 -19.79 57.66 5.73
N ALA A 600 -19.93 56.53 6.43
CA ALA A 600 -20.18 55.24 5.80
C ALA A 600 -21.56 55.21 5.09
N SER A 601 -22.59 55.83 5.67
CA SER A 601 -23.89 55.94 5.01
C SER A 601 -23.90 56.93 3.83
N GLU A 602 -23.09 57.99 3.88
CA GLU A 602 -22.92 58.94 2.77
C GLU A 602 -22.10 58.33 1.63
N GLU A 603 -21.07 57.52 1.92
CA GLU A 603 -20.33 56.74 0.91
C GLU A 603 -21.20 55.66 0.26
N GLU A 604 -22.05 54.96 1.02
CA GLU A 604 -23.02 53.99 0.46
C GLU A 604 -24.08 54.68 -0.44
N LEU A 605 -24.52 55.89 -0.09
CA LEU A 605 -25.43 56.69 -0.93
C LEU A 605 -24.74 57.23 -2.20
N GLN A 606 -23.46 57.59 -2.12
CA GLN A 606 -22.65 58.05 -3.26
C GLN A 606 -22.37 56.90 -4.24
N ASP A 607 -22.08 55.70 -3.73
CA ASP A 607 -21.88 54.48 -4.53
C ASP A 607 -23.19 54.00 -5.21
N GLU A 608 -24.37 54.27 -4.62
CA GLU A 608 -25.66 54.00 -5.27
C GLU A 608 -26.03 55.04 -6.33
N ASP A 609 -25.74 56.33 -6.12
CA ASP A 609 -25.97 57.39 -7.09
C ASP A 609 -25.02 57.29 -8.31
N ASP A 610 -23.75 56.93 -8.10
CA ASP A 610 -22.78 56.71 -9.20
C ASP A 610 -23.16 55.47 -10.05
N LYS A 611 -23.72 54.42 -9.43
CA LYS A 611 -24.28 53.27 -10.17
C LYS A 611 -25.55 53.63 -10.96
N GLN A 612 -26.35 54.59 -10.50
CA GLN A 612 -27.51 55.09 -11.27
C GLN A 612 -27.13 56.07 -12.38
N ALA A 613 -26.05 56.84 -12.22
CA ALA A 613 -25.53 57.74 -13.25
C ALA A 613 -24.92 56.97 -14.44
N ASP A 614 -24.17 55.90 -14.17
CA ASP A 614 -23.53 55.05 -15.20
C ASP A 614 -24.55 54.24 -16.02
N THR A 615 -25.77 54.07 -15.50
CA THR A 615 -26.88 53.41 -16.21
C THR A 615 -27.67 54.37 -17.13
N ARG A 616 -27.43 55.70 -17.06
CA ARG A 616 -28.10 56.70 -17.91
C ARG A 616 -27.26 57.23 -19.07
N GLU A 617 -25.95 57.06 -19.08
CA GLU A 617 -25.09 57.42 -20.23
C GLU A 617 -24.81 56.26 -21.20
N GLY A 618 -25.20 55.03 -20.85
CA GLY A 618 -25.08 53.85 -21.70
C GLY A 618 -26.33 53.51 -22.52
N LYS A 619 -26.94 54.48 -23.22
CA LYS A 619 -28.05 54.21 -24.16
C LYS A 619 -27.94 54.93 -25.48
#